data_AF-A0A3S3TY38-F1
#
_entry.id   AF-A0A3S3TY38-F1
#
_cell.length_a   1.000
_cell.length_b   1.000
_cell.length_c   1.000
_cell.angle_alpha   90.00
_cell.angle_beta   90.00
_cell.angle_gamma   90.00
#
_symmetry.space_group_name_H-M   'P 1'
#
loop_
_entity.id
_entity.type
_entity.pdbx_description
1 polymer ?
#
loop_
_entity_poly.entity_id
_entity_poly.type
_entity_poly.pdbx_seq_one_letter_code
_entity_poly.pdbx_strand_id
1 'polypeptide(L)'
;MKYYLHILLLLASANFYANNLENCGLDSNPALTDDEAAFLNTYFGEDTDGFDFKGKRILIVAGAEGSRFETKAEYFRDIKKRLQESGLPVATTPYPLTEMEKIQSGGYDAVVTHWVNEPISKEKRRNIIARLASGIWETFNN
;
A
#
# COMPACT_ATOMS: atom_id res chain seq x y z
N MET A 1 5.96 -19.00 27.70
CA MET A 1 4.77 -18.12 27.82
C MET A 1 4.80 -16.85 26.96
N LYS A 2 5.96 -16.32 26.54
CA LYS A 2 6.02 -15.09 25.70
C LYS A 2 5.45 -15.24 24.28
N TYR A 3 5.55 -16.42 23.67
CA TYR A 3 5.06 -16.64 22.29
C TYR A 3 3.52 -16.71 22.18
N TYR A 4 2.83 -17.14 23.24
CA TYR A 4 1.37 -17.22 23.23
C TYR A 4 0.73 -15.83 23.23
N LEU A 5 1.35 -14.82 23.84
CA LEU A 5 0.85 -13.44 23.82
C LEU A 5 0.97 -12.81 22.42
N HIS A 6 2.06 -13.10 21.70
CA HIS A 6 2.22 -12.67 20.31
C HIS A 6 1.27 -13.40 19.35
N ILE A 7 1.02 -14.69 19.56
CA ILE A 7 0.03 -15.46 18.79
C ILE A 7 -1.40 -14.94 19.06
N LEU A 8 -1.71 -14.55 20.31
CA LEU A 8 -3.01 -13.96 20.67
C LEU A 8 -3.23 -12.57 20.04
N LEU A 9 -2.18 -11.74 19.97
CA LEU A 9 -2.19 -10.44 19.28
C LEU A 9 -2.36 -10.59 17.76
N LEU A 10 -1.79 -11.64 17.16
CA LEU A 10 -1.97 -11.96 15.75
C LEU A 10 -3.41 -12.41 15.40
N LEU A 11 -4.07 -13.10 16.33
CA LEU A 11 -5.46 -13.56 16.16
C LEU A 11 -6.48 -12.45 16.46
N ALA A 12 -6.14 -11.48 17.31
CA ALA A 12 -7.00 -10.34 17.62
C ALA A 12 -7.07 -9.31 16.48
N SER A 13 -6.01 -9.13 15.70
CA SER A 13 -6.00 -8.20 14.56
C SER A 13 -6.86 -8.68 13.38
N ALA A 14 -7.01 -10.00 13.21
CA ALA A 14 -7.79 -10.59 12.12
C ALA A 14 -9.27 -10.13 12.09
N ASN A 15 -9.89 -9.87 13.26
CA ASN A 15 -11.29 -9.45 13.33
C ASN A 15 -11.50 -7.94 13.11
N PHE A 16 -10.46 -7.12 13.28
CA PHE A 16 -10.59 -5.66 13.15
C PHE A 16 -10.55 -5.21 11.68
N TYR A 17 -9.83 -5.94 10.82
CA TYR A 17 -9.72 -5.60 9.40
C TYR A 17 -11.05 -5.73 8.62
N ALA A 18 -11.99 -6.55 9.11
CA ALA A 18 -13.14 -6.99 8.32
C ALA A 18 -14.17 -5.89 7.97
N ASN A 19 -14.38 -4.90 8.84
CA ASN A 19 -15.47 -3.94 8.64
C ASN A 19 -15.18 -2.85 7.59
N ASN A 20 -13.92 -2.40 7.46
CA ASN A 20 -13.56 -1.35 6.48
C ASN A 20 -13.06 -1.94 5.15
N LEU A 21 -12.57 -3.18 5.16
CA LEU A 21 -11.95 -3.80 3.99
C LEU A 21 -12.95 -4.01 2.85
N GLU A 22 -14.21 -4.34 3.12
CA GLU A 22 -15.24 -4.52 2.09
C GLU A 22 -15.40 -3.27 1.20
N ASN A 23 -15.31 -2.07 1.80
CA ASN A 23 -15.41 -0.79 1.11
C ASN A 23 -14.12 -0.33 0.41
N CYS A 24 -13.02 -1.10 0.51
CA CYS A 24 -11.74 -0.75 -0.09
C CYS A 24 -11.60 -1.30 -1.53
N GLY A 25 -10.97 -0.52 -2.41
CA GLY A 25 -10.64 -0.95 -3.77
C GLY A 25 -11.83 -1.05 -4.72
N LEU A 26 -12.89 -0.26 -4.48
CA LEU A 26 -14.06 -0.18 -5.35
C LEU A 26 -13.76 0.54 -6.68
N ASP A 27 -12.67 1.31 -6.72
CA ASP A 27 -12.16 1.98 -7.91
C ASP A 27 -10.62 1.94 -7.98
N SER A 28 -10.08 2.39 -9.11
CA SER A 28 -8.64 2.50 -9.36
C SER A 28 -8.12 3.94 -9.25
N ASN A 29 -8.89 4.87 -8.66
CA ASN A 29 -8.44 6.23 -8.43
C ASN A 29 -7.29 6.23 -7.41
N PRO A 30 -6.15 6.86 -7.70
CA PRO A 30 -5.04 6.94 -6.75
C PRO A 30 -5.36 7.60 -5.41
N ALA A 31 -6.38 8.48 -5.37
CA ALA A 31 -6.85 9.09 -4.13
C ALA A 31 -7.56 8.06 -3.25
N LEU A 32 -7.18 8.01 -1.99
CA LEU A 32 -7.80 7.14 -0.99
C LEU A 32 -9.13 7.74 -0.54
N THR A 33 -10.15 6.89 -0.42
CA THR A 33 -11.36 7.22 0.31
C THR A 33 -11.09 7.24 1.83
N ASP A 34 -12.02 7.78 2.61
CA ASP A 34 -11.91 7.76 4.07
C ASP A 34 -11.85 6.33 4.63
N ASP A 35 -12.61 5.40 4.04
CA ASP A 35 -12.62 3.99 4.44
C ASP A 35 -11.29 3.30 4.12
N GLU A 36 -10.73 3.57 2.93
CA GLU A 36 -9.42 3.04 2.51
C GLU A 36 -8.30 3.59 3.39
N ALA A 37 -8.33 4.90 3.69
CA ALA A 37 -7.35 5.52 4.57
C ALA A 37 -7.46 4.97 6.01
N ALA A 38 -8.66 4.82 6.55
CA ALA A 38 -8.89 4.24 7.87
C ALA A 38 -8.41 2.78 7.94
N PHE A 39 -8.67 2.00 6.90
CA PHE A 39 -8.15 0.65 6.76
C PHE A 39 -6.62 0.65 6.73
N LEU A 40 -5.97 1.43 5.86
CA LEU A 40 -4.51 1.43 5.73
C LEU A 40 -3.78 1.94 6.99
N ASN A 41 -4.29 2.99 7.63
CA ASN A 41 -3.78 3.48 8.91
C ASN A 41 -3.80 2.37 9.98
N THR A 42 -4.87 1.57 10.01
CA THR A 42 -4.95 0.43 10.91
C THR A 42 -4.02 -0.71 10.46
N TYR A 43 -4.02 -1.01 9.17
CA TYR A 43 -3.33 -2.14 8.56
C TYR A 43 -1.81 -2.05 8.72
N PHE A 44 -1.25 -0.84 8.60
CA PHE A 44 0.16 -0.61 8.89
C PHE A 44 0.43 -0.26 10.37
N GLY A 45 -0.59 0.12 11.14
CA GLY A 45 -0.45 0.44 12.55
C GLY A 45 0.64 1.50 12.81
N GLU A 46 1.46 1.26 13.82
CA GLU A 46 2.55 2.16 14.23
C GLU A 46 3.75 2.17 13.25
N ASP A 47 3.79 1.27 12.26
CA ASP A 47 4.93 1.08 11.34
C ASP A 47 5.05 2.19 10.26
N THR A 48 4.22 3.23 10.35
CA THR A 48 4.15 4.34 9.38
C THR A 48 4.96 5.57 9.78
N ASP A 49 5.68 5.55 10.90
CA ASP A 49 6.39 6.70 11.46
C ASP A 49 5.51 7.98 11.54
N GLY A 50 4.21 7.80 11.82
CA GLY A 50 3.24 8.89 11.91
C GLY A 50 2.66 9.38 10.58
N PHE A 51 2.89 8.67 9.48
CA PHE A 51 2.24 8.98 8.20
C PHE A 51 0.76 8.59 8.23
N ASP A 52 -0.12 9.60 8.11
CA ASP A 52 -1.57 9.44 8.00
C ASP A 52 -2.01 9.37 6.53
N PHE A 53 -2.71 8.29 6.17
CA PHE A 53 -3.27 8.05 4.84
C PHE A 53 -4.51 8.90 4.52
N LYS A 54 -5.08 9.63 5.47
CA LYS A 54 -6.29 10.43 5.25
C LYS A 54 -6.07 11.52 4.19
N GLY A 55 -6.93 11.51 3.16
CA GLY A 55 -6.88 12.46 2.04
C GLY A 55 -5.63 12.35 1.17
N LYS A 56 -4.92 11.21 1.21
CA LYS A 56 -3.67 10.98 0.47
C LYS A 56 -3.90 10.24 -0.85
N ARG A 57 -2.98 10.46 -1.78
CA ARG A 57 -2.87 9.71 -3.03
C ARG A 57 -1.70 8.73 -2.95
N ILE A 58 -1.92 7.46 -3.28
CA ILE A 58 -0.89 6.42 -3.18
C ILE A 58 -0.56 5.80 -4.53
N LEU A 59 0.72 5.54 -4.76
CA LEU A 59 1.23 4.84 -5.93
C LEU A 59 1.59 3.42 -5.52
N ILE A 60 1.00 2.43 -6.17
CA ILE A 60 1.24 1.03 -5.80
C ILE A 60 2.23 0.42 -6.78
N VAL A 61 3.26 -0.21 -6.24
CA VAL A 61 4.25 -0.97 -7.00
C VAL A 61 4.33 -2.39 -6.49
N ALA A 62 4.26 -3.35 -7.40
CA ALA A 62 4.19 -4.76 -7.12
C ALA A 62 5.32 -5.56 -7.78
N GLY A 63 5.37 -6.85 -7.45
CA GLY A 63 6.30 -7.83 -7.97
C GLY A 63 7.61 -7.88 -7.19
N ALA A 64 8.38 -8.95 -7.35
CA ALA A 64 9.56 -9.24 -6.53
C ALA A 64 10.56 -8.07 -6.42
N GLU A 65 10.69 -7.27 -7.49
CA GLU A 65 11.59 -6.11 -7.56
C GLU A 65 10.92 -4.75 -7.24
N GLY A 66 9.62 -4.72 -6.97
CA GLY A 66 8.87 -3.49 -6.66
C GLY A 66 8.89 -2.44 -7.77
N SER A 67 8.78 -2.87 -9.02
CA SER A 67 8.91 -2.00 -10.20
C SER A 67 7.69 -2.00 -11.12
N ARG A 68 6.76 -2.95 -10.96
CA ARG A 68 5.53 -3.03 -11.74
C ARG A 68 4.48 -2.16 -11.08
N PHE A 69 3.91 -1.19 -11.77
CA PHE A 69 2.78 -0.44 -11.22
C PHE A 69 1.54 -1.32 -11.16
N GLU A 70 0.71 -1.08 -10.16
CA GLU A 70 -0.52 -1.80 -9.92
C GLU A 70 -1.63 -0.83 -9.55
N THR A 71 -2.87 -1.18 -9.87
CA THR A 71 -4.01 -0.35 -9.51
C THR A 71 -4.41 -0.54 -8.04
N LYS A 72 -5.06 0.49 -7.48
CA LYS A 72 -5.64 0.44 -6.14
C LYS A 72 -6.62 -0.73 -5.96
N ALA A 73 -7.48 -0.96 -6.96
CA ALA A 73 -8.45 -2.06 -6.94
C ALA A 73 -7.77 -3.44 -6.90
N GLU A 74 -6.70 -3.65 -7.68
CA GLU A 74 -5.95 -4.91 -7.66
C GLU A 74 -5.28 -5.17 -6.32
N TYR A 75 -4.64 -4.15 -5.74
CA TYR A 75 -4.00 -4.24 -4.44
C TYR A 75 -4.97 -4.63 -3.32
N PHE A 76 -6.12 -3.96 -3.22
CA PHE A 76 -7.11 -4.29 -2.19
C PHE A 76 -7.78 -5.63 -2.42
N ARG A 77 -8.01 -6.03 -3.68
CA ARG A 77 -8.49 -7.38 -4.02
C ARG A 77 -7.52 -8.45 -3.51
N ASP A 78 -6.22 -8.23 -3.68
CA ASP A 78 -5.21 -9.20 -3.29
C ASP A 78 -5.06 -9.26 -1.75
N ILE A 79 -5.20 -8.13 -1.05
CA ILE A 79 -5.33 -8.09 0.42
C ILE A 79 -6.55 -8.91 0.89
N LYS A 80 -7.73 -8.66 0.31
CA LYS A 80 -8.97 -9.40 0.63
C LYS A 80 -8.77 -10.91 0.49
N LYS A 81 -8.27 -11.32 -0.68
CA LYS A 81 -8.01 -12.73 -0.98
C LYS A 81 -7.03 -13.35 0.01
N ARG A 82 -5.91 -12.69 0.28
CA ARG A 82 -4.87 -13.23 1.18
C ARG A 82 -5.36 -13.38 2.62
N LEU A 83 -6.09 -12.37 3.12
CA LEU A 83 -6.68 -12.42 4.46
C LEU A 83 -7.74 -13.52 4.55
N GLN A 84 -8.57 -13.71 3.52
CA GLN A 84 -9.55 -14.79 3.48
C GLN A 84 -8.90 -16.19 3.43
N GLU A 85 -7.84 -16.36 2.64
CA GLU A 85 -7.20 -17.67 2.45
C GLU A 85 -6.27 -18.06 3.61
N SER A 86 -5.59 -17.09 4.22
CA SER A 86 -4.52 -17.38 5.19
C SER A 86 -4.69 -16.71 6.55
N GLY A 87 -5.58 -15.73 6.67
CA GLY A 87 -5.69 -14.87 7.86
C GLY A 87 -4.49 -13.95 8.09
N LEU A 88 -3.51 -13.96 7.18
CA LEU A 88 -2.26 -13.22 7.31
C LEU A 88 -2.25 -11.98 6.42
N PRO A 89 -1.60 -10.88 6.86
CA PRO A 89 -1.41 -9.72 6.02
C PRO A 89 -0.54 -10.04 4.81
N VAL A 90 -0.77 -9.30 3.74
CA VAL A 90 0.10 -9.19 2.58
C VAL A 90 1.39 -8.45 2.97
N ALA A 91 2.53 -8.90 2.44
CA ALA A 91 3.79 -8.16 2.54
C ALA A 91 3.69 -6.86 1.73
N THR A 92 3.58 -5.74 2.44
CA THR A 92 3.48 -4.40 1.87
C THR A 92 4.17 -3.40 2.79
N THR A 93 4.74 -2.34 2.23
CA THR A 93 5.42 -1.29 3.01
C THR A 93 5.15 0.08 2.41
N PRO A 94 4.76 1.07 3.21
CA PRO A 94 4.56 2.42 2.73
C PRO A 94 5.87 3.22 2.79
N TYR A 95 6.08 4.05 1.79
CA TYR A 95 7.19 4.98 1.67
C TYR A 95 6.63 6.37 1.41
N PRO A 96 6.42 7.17 2.47
CA PRO A 96 6.02 8.56 2.35
C PRO A 96 6.98 9.32 1.42
N LEU A 97 6.42 10.12 0.52
CA LEU A 97 7.18 10.95 -0.40
C LEU A 97 7.51 12.29 0.24
N THR A 98 8.71 12.79 -0.05
CA THR A 98 9.04 14.19 0.21
C THR A 98 8.23 15.11 -0.69
N GLU A 99 8.10 16.39 -0.34
CA GLU A 99 7.39 17.38 -1.17
C GLU A 99 7.93 17.42 -2.61
N MET A 100 9.24 17.30 -2.79
CA MET A 100 9.85 17.25 -4.13
C MET A 100 9.45 15.99 -4.91
N GLU A 101 9.46 14.82 -4.27
CA GLU A 101 9.03 13.55 -4.87
C GLU A 101 7.51 13.57 -5.19
N LYS A 102 6.70 14.20 -4.33
CA LYS A 102 5.27 14.42 -4.54
C LYS A 102 5.00 15.28 -5.77
N ILE A 103 5.71 16.40 -5.92
CA ILE A 103 5.59 17.25 -7.11
C ILE A 103 5.98 16.46 -8.36
N GLN A 104 7.13 15.77 -8.32
CA GLN A 104 7.64 15.02 -9.48
C GLN A 104 6.73 13.86 -9.90
N SER A 105 6.08 13.20 -8.94
CA SER A 105 5.17 12.08 -9.20
C SER A 105 3.79 12.52 -9.73
N GLY A 106 3.50 13.82 -9.84
CA GLY A 106 2.16 14.29 -10.23
C GLY A 106 1.18 14.35 -9.05
N GLY A 107 1.70 14.51 -7.84
CA GLY A 107 0.94 14.76 -6.62
C GLY A 107 0.64 13.53 -5.77
N TYR A 108 1.44 12.46 -5.87
CA TYR A 108 1.32 11.31 -4.97
C TYR A 108 1.99 11.58 -3.63
N ASP A 109 1.39 11.12 -2.54
CA ASP A 109 1.88 11.32 -1.18
C ASP A 109 2.75 10.16 -0.69
N ALA A 110 2.57 8.95 -1.22
CA ALA A 110 3.35 7.78 -0.85
C ALA A 110 3.48 6.77 -2.00
N VAL A 111 4.56 5.98 -1.95
CA VAL A 111 4.68 4.72 -2.70
C VAL A 111 4.40 3.57 -1.75
N VAL A 112 3.54 2.64 -2.14
CA VAL A 112 3.22 1.43 -1.39
C VAL A 112 3.72 0.22 -2.18
N THR A 113 4.56 -0.59 -1.55
CA THR A 113 5.06 -1.83 -2.16
C THR A 113 4.10 -2.99 -1.94
N HIS A 114 3.98 -3.91 -2.89
CA HIS A 114 3.13 -5.10 -2.79
C HIS A 114 3.88 -6.36 -3.26
N TRP A 115 4.06 -7.34 -2.37
CA TRP A 115 4.82 -8.59 -2.65
C TRP A 115 6.22 -8.33 -3.20
N VAL A 116 6.91 -7.37 -2.59
CA VAL A 116 8.31 -7.05 -2.89
C VAL A 116 9.21 -7.79 -1.90
N ASN A 117 10.27 -8.43 -2.40
CA ASN A 117 11.15 -9.25 -1.56
C ASN A 117 12.04 -8.43 -0.63
N GLU A 118 12.41 -7.21 -1.06
CA GLU A 118 13.36 -6.35 -0.37
C GLU A 118 12.82 -4.92 -0.21
N PRO A 119 13.17 -4.20 0.88
CA PRO A 119 12.84 -2.80 1.02
C PRO A 119 13.37 -1.95 -0.15
N ILE A 120 12.57 -1.03 -0.68
CA ILE A 120 13.02 -0.20 -1.80
C ILE A 120 14.03 0.86 -1.31
N SER A 121 15.15 0.99 -2.04
CA SER A 121 16.13 2.04 -1.78
C SER A 121 15.62 3.41 -2.22
N LYS A 122 16.23 4.49 -1.70
CA LYS A 122 15.94 5.86 -2.17
C LYS A 122 16.18 6.04 -3.67
N GLU A 123 17.14 5.32 -4.25
CA GLU A 123 17.41 5.35 -5.69
C GLU A 123 16.30 4.65 -6.48
N LYS A 124 15.89 3.44 -6.04
CA LYS A 124 14.80 2.70 -6.67
C LYS A 124 13.52 3.53 -6.66
N ARG A 125 13.19 4.17 -5.53
CA ARG A 125 12.02 5.06 -5.43
C ARG A 125 12.09 6.25 -6.40
N ARG A 126 13.25 6.90 -6.51
CA ARG A 126 13.46 7.96 -7.51
C ARG A 126 13.25 7.46 -8.94
N ASN A 127 13.73 6.26 -9.27
CA ASN A 127 13.53 5.65 -10.59
C ASN A 127 12.06 5.32 -10.87
N ILE A 128 11.31 4.85 -9.86
CA ILE A 128 9.86 4.63 -9.96
C ILE A 128 9.14 5.95 -10.28
N ILE A 129 9.44 7.00 -9.54
CA ILE A 129 8.84 8.34 -9.74
C ILE A 129 9.20 8.90 -11.12
N ALA A 130 10.45 8.75 -11.56
CA ALA A 130 10.88 9.21 -12.89
C ALA A 130 10.13 8.47 -14.01
N ARG A 131 9.91 7.16 -13.89
CA ARG A 131 9.13 6.36 -14.85
C ARG A 131 7.65 6.74 -14.88
N LEU A 132 7.08 7.08 -13.72
CA LEU A 132 5.72 7.60 -13.64
C LEU A 132 5.62 8.95 -14.37
N ALA A 133 6.55 9.88 -14.08
CA ALA A 133 6.58 11.22 -14.67
C ALA A 133 6.79 11.21 -16.19
N SER A 134 7.50 10.21 -16.73
CA SER A 134 7.73 10.07 -18.17
C SER A 134 6.54 9.49 -18.94
N GLY A 135 5.39 9.26 -18.28
CA GLY A 135 4.17 8.77 -18.94
C GLY A 135 4.21 7.30 -19.37
N ILE A 136 5.23 6.53 -18.96
CA ILE A 136 5.37 5.11 -19.34
C ILE A 136 4.18 4.27 -18.82
N TRP A 137 3.46 4.75 -17.80
CA TRP A 137 2.25 4.08 -17.31
C TRP A 137 1.03 4.24 -18.23
N GLU A 138 0.87 5.38 -18.91
CA GLU A 138 -0.26 5.63 -19.82
C GLU A 138 -0.17 4.81 -21.12
N THR A 139 1.03 4.33 -21.49
CA THR A 139 1.24 3.47 -22.67
C THR A 139 0.87 2.00 -22.47
N PHE A 140 0.60 1.54 -21.23
CA PHE A 140 0.24 0.13 -20.96
C PHE A 140 -1.23 -0.10 -20.59
N ASN A 141 -2.01 0.97 -20.36
CA ASN A 141 -3.42 0.90 -19.93
C ASN A 141 -4.39 1.63 -20.88
N ASN A 142 -3.96 1.97 -22.09
CA ASN A 142 -4.82 2.40 -23.21
C ASN A 142 -4.88 1.30 -24.28
#